data_AF-A0A839A8L2-F1
#
_entry.id   AF-A0A839A8L2-F1
#
_cell.length_a   1.000
_cell.length_b   1.000
_cell.length_c   1.000
_cell.angle_alpha   90.00
_cell.angle_beta   90.00
_cell.angle_gamma   90.00
#
_symmetry.space_group_name_H-M   'P 1'
#
loop_
_entity.id
_entity.type
_entity.pdbx_description
1 polymer ?
#
loop_
_entity_poly.entity_id
_entity_poly.type
_entity_poly.pdbx_seq_one_letter_code
_entity_poly.pdbx_strand_id
1 'polypeptide(L)'
;MERNLRFKAKIAGKEYTIVGQKSALHLNSVVDIVNNQLQQLTELTPELSNEDRSILMSVNAISDQLMKEQQILELEKEIEQLKTQIESKQSARPNYSRRDQSNSHQVPYERE
;
A
#
# COMPACT_ATOMS: atom_id res chain seq x y z
N MET A 1 8.66 27.24 -9.02
CA MET A 1 7.20 27.39 -8.86
C MET A 1 6.56 26.06 -9.24
N GLU A 2 5.96 25.36 -8.28
CA GLU A 2 5.14 24.17 -8.59
C GLU A 2 3.90 24.61 -9.38
N ARG A 3 3.62 23.96 -10.52
CA ARG A 3 2.44 24.25 -11.34
C ARG A 3 1.26 23.43 -10.84
N ASN A 4 0.29 24.10 -10.25
CA ASN A 4 -1.00 23.51 -9.92
C ASN A 4 -1.87 23.41 -11.18
N LEU A 5 -2.40 22.22 -11.44
CA LEU A 5 -3.37 21.99 -12.51
C LEU A 5 -4.77 22.26 -11.96
N ARG A 6 -5.59 22.93 -12.76
CA ARG A 6 -7.02 23.14 -12.48
C ARG A 6 -7.81 22.14 -13.30
N PHE A 7 -8.69 21.40 -12.63
CA PHE A 7 -9.51 20.35 -13.22
C PHE A 7 -10.99 20.63 -12.95
N LYS A 8 -11.82 20.61 -13.98
CA LYS A 8 -13.28 20.75 -13.84
C LYS A 8 -13.91 19.38 -13.65
N ALA A 9 -14.65 19.21 -12.58
CA ALA A 9 -15.33 17.96 -12.22
C ALA A 9 -16.83 18.21 -12.04
N LYS A 10 -17.65 17.20 -12.37
CA LYS A 10 -19.09 17.20 -12.07
C LYS A 10 -19.38 16.19 -10.98
N ILE A 11 -19.78 16.65 -9.81
CA ILE A 11 -20.05 15.83 -8.63
C ILE A 11 -21.50 16.08 -8.20
N ALA A 12 -22.30 15.01 -8.09
CA ALA A 12 -23.72 15.10 -7.75
C ALA A 12 -24.50 16.15 -8.58
N GLY A 13 -24.19 16.24 -9.87
CA GLY A 13 -24.83 17.19 -10.79
C GLY A 13 -24.28 18.63 -10.74
N LYS A 14 -23.42 18.97 -9.78
CA LYS A 14 -22.82 20.30 -9.63
C LYS A 14 -21.39 20.33 -10.18
N GLU A 15 -20.99 21.45 -10.78
CA GLU A 15 -19.63 21.66 -11.27
C GLU A 15 -18.70 22.19 -10.18
N TYR A 16 -17.51 21.60 -10.08
CA TYR A 16 -16.46 21.97 -9.14
C TYR A 16 -15.14 22.15 -9.89
N THR A 17 -14.26 23.01 -9.37
CA THR A 17 -12.87 23.13 -9.85
C THR A 17 -11.94 22.58 -8.77
N ILE A 18 -11.28 21.46 -9.09
CA ILE A 18 -10.28 20.82 -8.24
C ILE A 18 -8.91 21.38 -8.63
N VAL A 19 -8.12 21.80 -7.64
CA VAL A 19 -6.75 22.31 -7.85
C VAL A 19 -5.77 21.32 -7.24
N GLY A 20 -4.83 20.80 -8.04
CA GLY A 20 -3.85 19.85 -7.53
C GLY A 20 -2.74 19.50 -8.52
N GLN A 21 -1.82 18.64 -8.06
CA GLN A 21 -0.67 18.17 -8.84
C GLN A 21 -0.89 16.76 -9.42
N LYS A 22 -2.00 16.10 -9.06
CA LYS A 22 -2.33 14.75 -9.55
C LYS A 22 -2.74 14.79 -11.03
N SER A 23 -2.56 13.67 -11.73
CA SER A 23 -2.94 13.53 -13.13
C SER A 23 -4.45 13.62 -13.32
N ALA A 24 -4.89 14.06 -14.50
CA ALA A 24 -6.31 14.12 -14.84
C ALA A 24 -6.99 12.74 -14.75
N LEU A 25 -6.29 11.66 -15.13
CA LEU A 25 -6.80 10.30 -15.01
C LEU A 25 -7.11 9.92 -13.56
N HIS A 26 -6.20 10.24 -12.64
CA HIS A 26 -6.42 9.98 -11.22
C HIS A 26 -7.62 10.78 -10.70
N LEU A 27 -7.72 12.07 -11.05
CA LEU A 27 -8.83 12.92 -10.63
C LEU A 27 -10.17 12.46 -11.22
N ASN A 28 -10.22 12.03 -12.48
CA ASN A 28 -11.42 11.41 -13.07
C ASN A 28 -11.86 10.19 -12.26
N SER A 29 -10.91 9.30 -11.93
CA SER A 29 -11.20 8.10 -11.15
C SER A 29 -11.77 8.46 -9.77
N VAL A 30 -11.21 9.48 -9.11
CA VAL A 30 -11.74 9.98 -7.82
C VAL A 30 -13.16 10.50 -7.99
N VAL A 31 -13.44 11.29 -9.02
CA VAL A 31 -14.79 11.85 -9.29
C VAL A 31 -15.80 10.73 -9.55
N ASP A 32 -15.43 9.70 -10.30
CA ASP A 32 -16.28 8.56 -10.58
C ASP A 32 -16.61 7.78 -9.30
N ILE A 33 -15.60 7.52 -8.45
CA ILE A 33 -15.80 6.87 -7.15
C ILE A 33 -16.75 7.69 -6.27
N VAL A 34 -16.55 9.02 -6.20
CA VAL A 34 -17.39 9.91 -5.39
C VAL A 34 -18.83 9.87 -5.86
N ASN A 35 -19.09 10.00 -7.16
CA ASN A 35 -20.43 9.97 -7.71
C ASN A 35 -21.12 8.63 -7.46
N ASN A 36 -20.41 7.52 -7.64
CA ASN A 36 -20.94 6.18 -7.36
C ASN A 36 -21.33 6.02 -5.89
N GLN A 37 -20.52 6.52 -4.96
CA GLN A 37 -20.81 6.43 -3.54
C GLN A 37 -21.97 7.32 -3.12
N LEU A 38 -22.07 8.53 -3.67
CA LEU A 38 -23.22 9.41 -3.46
C LEU A 38 -24.51 8.82 -4.03
N GLN A 39 -24.45 8.13 -5.18
CA GLN A 39 -25.60 7.44 -5.74
C GLN A 39 -26.07 6.31 -4.80
N GLN A 40 -25.15 5.46 -4.33
CA GLN A 40 -25.49 4.38 -3.38
C GLN A 40 -26.10 4.93 -2.09
N LEU A 41 -25.55 6.02 -1.54
CA LEU A 41 -26.12 6.66 -0.36
C LEU A 41 -27.52 7.22 -0.65
N THR A 42 -27.76 7.75 -1.85
CA THR A 42 -29.09 8.24 -2.24
C THR A 42 -30.12 7.10 -2.27
N GLU A 43 -29.73 5.91 -2.74
CA GLU A 43 -30.58 4.72 -2.77
C GLU A 43 -30.84 4.14 -1.37
N LEU A 44 -29.82 4.15 -0.49
CA LEU A 44 -29.91 3.60 0.86
C LEU A 44 -30.55 4.55 1.89
N THR A 45 -30.44 5.86 1.67
CA THR A 45 -30.88 6.90 2.60
C THR A 45 -31.68 7.99 1.87
N PRO A 46 -32.82 7.65 1.24
CA PRO A 46 -33.61 8.59 0.45
C PRO A 46 -34.17 9.75 1.27
N GLU A 47 -34.36 9.57 2.58
CA GLU A 47 -34.84 10.58 3.52
C GLU A 47 -33.82 11.67 3.85
N LEU A 48 -32.52 11.41 3.63
CA LEU A 48 -31.47 12.37 3.96
C LEU A 48 -31.36 13.47 2.90
N SER A 49 -30.87 14.64 3.32
CA SER A 49 -30.51 15.70 2.38
C SER A 49 -29.21 15.35 1.65
N ASN A 50 -28.93 16.04 0.54
CA ASN A 50 -27.62 15.91 -0.14
C ASN A 50 -26.46 16.36 0.76
N GLU A 51 -26.71 17.29 1.68
CA GLU A 51 -25.72 17.77 2.64
C GLU A 51 -25.40 16.68 3.67
N ASP A 52 -26.43 16.09 4.28
CA ASP A 52 -26.26 15.01 5.25
C ASP A 52 -25.58 13.78 4.64
N ARG A 53 -25.93 13.42 3.39
CA ARG A 53 -25.23 12.36 2.64
C ARG A 53 -23.76 12.70 2.39
N SER A 54 -23.44 13.97 2.12
CA SER A 54 -22.05 14.41 1.93
C SER A 54 -21.25 14.34 3.24
N ILE A 55 -21.88 14.68 4.37
CA ILE A 55 -21.29 14.53 5.70
C ILE A 55 -21.06 13.04 6.01
N LEU A 56 -22.06 12.18 5.79
CA LEU A 56 -21.95 10.74 6.01
C LEU A 56 -20.84 10.12 5.15
N MET A 57 -20.77 10.50 3.87
CA MET A 57 -19.68 10.07 2.98
C MET A 57 -18.31 10.53 3.51
N SER A 58 -18.21 11.76 4.02
CA SER A 58 -16.96 12.29 4.59
C SER A 58 -16.53 11.52 5.85
N VAL A 59 -17.48 11.19 6.73
CA VAL A 59 -17.23 10.37 7.92
C VAL A 59 -16.75 8.97 7.51
N ASN A 60 -17.42 8.34 6.55
CA ASN A 60 -17.04 7.02 6.05
C ASN A 60 -15.64 7.05 5.42
N ALA A 61 -15.33 8.08 4.62
CA ALA A 61 -14.02 8.22 3.99
C ALA A 61 -12.89 8.39 5.02
N ILE A 62 -13.13 9.17 6.09
CA ILE A 62 -12.16 9.33 7.18
C ILE A 62 -11.98 8.01 7.95
N SER A 63 -13.08 7.29 8.22
CA SER A 63 -13.01 5.97 8.86
C SER A 63 -12.17 5.00 8.03
N ASP A 64 -12.43 4.91 6.72
CA ASP A 64 -11.66 4.08 5.80
C ASP A 64 -10.18 4.47 5.76
N GLN A 65 -9.88 5.77 5.81
CA GLN A 65 -8.51 6.27 5.86
C GLN A 65 -7.81 5.79 7.14
N LEU A 66 -8.43 5.94 8.31
CA LEU A 66 -7.85 5.51 9.59
C LEU A 66 -7.60 3.99 9.61
N MET A 67 -8.53 3.20 9.06
CA MET A 67 -8.34 1.75 8.94
C MET A 67 -7.16 1.40 8.03
N LYS A 68 -7.00 2.10 6.90
CA LYS A 68 -5.86 1.90 5.98
C LYS A 68 -4.54 2.31 6.61
N GLU A 69 -4.50 3.41 7.36
CA GLU A 69 -3.31 3.85 8.10
C GLU A 69 -2.91 2.81 9.16
N GLN A 70 -3.87 2.28 9.91
CA GLN A 70 -3.62 1.22 10.88
C GLN A 70 -3.04 -0.05 10.21
N GLN A 71 -3.60 -0.46 9.07
CA GLN A 71 -3.10 -1.60 8.31
C GLN A 71 -1.66 -1.37 7.79
N ILE A 72 -1.34 -0.14 7.35
CA ILE A 72 0.03 0.21 6.94
C ILE A 72 1.00 0.05 8.11
N LEU A 73 0.65 0.55 9.31
CA LEU A 73 1.50 0.42 10.49
C LEU A 73 1.74 -1.04 10.89
N GLU A 74 0.71 -1.89 10.77
CA GLU A 74 0.82 -3.33 11.03
C GLU A 74 1.75 -4.02 10.04
N LEU A 75 1.60 -3.71 8.75
CA LEU A 75 2.46 -4.26 7.68
C LEU A 75 3.91 -3.79 7.82
N GLU A 76 4.14 -2.51 8.16
CA GLU A 76 5.49 -1.99 8.42
C GLU A 76 6.16 -2.71 9.58
N LYS A 77 5.42 -2.98 10.66
CA LYS A 77 5.90 -3.75 11.80
C LYS A 77 6.25 -5.19 11.43
N GLU A 78 5.40 -5.85 10.63
CA GLU A 78 5.67 -7.21 10.15
C GLU A 78 6.92 -7.26 9.26
N ILE A 79 7.07 -6.30 8.35
CA ILE A 79 8.26 -6.17 7.50
C ILE A 79 9.52 -6.04 8.36
N GLU A 80 9.49 -5.23 9.42
CA GLU A 80 10.64 -5.02 10.30
C GLU A 80 11.02 -6.29 11.09
N GLN A 81 10.01 -7.02 11.58
CA GLN A 81 10.22 -8.30 12.26
C GLN A 81 10.84 -9.33 11.32
N LEU A 82 10.35 -9.41 10.08
CA LEU A 82 10.87 -10.34 9.08
C LEU A 82 12.32 -10.00 8.70
N LYS A 83 12.65 -8.71 8.52
CA LYS A 83 14.04 -8.27 8.28
C LYS A 83 14.98 -8.71 9.40
N THR A 84 14.60 -8.46 10.65
CA THR A 84 15.38 -8.86 11.84
C THR A 84 15.58 -10.39 11.90
N GLN A 85 14.56 -11.17 11.56
CA GLN A 85 14.65 -12.63 11.49
C GLN A 85 15.57 -13.12 10.36
N ILE A 86 15.59 -12.44 9.22
CA ILE A 86 16.50 -12.76 8.12
C ILE A 86 17.95 -12.48 8.52
N GLU A 87 18.22 -11.33 9.12
CA GLU A 87 19.57 -10.94 9.57
C GLU A 87 20.12 -11.90 10.64
N SER A 88 19.30 -12.28 11.61
CA SER A 88 19.68 -13.26 12.64
C SER A 88 19.93 -14.67 12.08
N LYS A 89 19.18 -15.11 11.05
CA LYS A 89 19.40 -16.41 10.38
C LYS A 89 20.64 -16.41 9.48
N GLN A 90 20.98 -15.28 8.87
CA GLN A 90 22.19 -15.13 8.05
C GLN A 90 23.46 -15.12 8.90
N SER A 91 23.42 -14.48 10.07
CA SER A 91 24.54 -14.46 11.02
C SER A 91 24.76 -15.79 11.76
N ALA A 92 23.75 -16.66 11.82
CA ALA A 92 23.84 -18.00 12.43
C ALA A 92 24.36 -19.11 11.49
N ARG A 93 24.70 -18.83 10.22
CA ARG A 93 25.30 -19.82 9.31
C ARG A 93 26.76 -20.10 9.73
N PRO A 94 27.12 -21.34 10.12
CA PRO A 94 28.50 -21.65 10.50
C PRO A 94 29.42 -21.52 9.28
N ASN A 95 30.55 -20.84 9.45
CA ASN A 95 31.58 -20.75 8.42
C ASN A 95 32.33 -22.09 8.33
N TYR A 96 31.85 -23.01 7.48
CA TYR A 96 32.56 -24.25 7.14
C TYR A 96 33.70 -23.96 6.16
N SER A 97 34.66 -23.12 6.56
CA SER A 97 35.87 -22.85 5.78
C SER A 97 37.09 -22.86 6.69
N ARG A 98 37.44 -24.05 7.19
CA ARG A 98 38.78 -24.48 7.64
C ARG A 98 38.68 -25.90 8.21
N ARG A 99 38.73 -26.91 7.35
CA ARG A 99 39.15 -28.26 7.73
C ARG A 99 40.24 -28.72 6.76
N ASP A 100 41.45 -28.75 7.31
CA ASP A 100 42.63 -29.50 6.89
C ASP A 100 42.99 -29.56 5.40
N GLN A 101 43.89 -28.66 5.01
CA GLN A 101 44.93 -28.98 4.03
C GLN A 101 46.14 -29.58 4.76
N SER A 102 46.00 -30.77 5.35
CA SER A 102 47.13 -31.48 5.95
C SER A 102 46.86 -32.96 6.15
N ASN A 103 46.57 -33.70 5.07
CA ASN A 103 47.20 -35.02 4.89
C ASN A 103 47.10 -35.48 3.43
N SER A 104 48.15 -35.19 2.66
CA SER A 104 48.47 -35.92 1.45
C SER A 104 48.94 -37.34 1.83
N HIS A 105 48.10 -38.34 1.63
CA HIS A 105 48.57 -39.72 1.48
C HIS A 105 48.02 -40.26 0.16
N GLN A 106 48.88 -40.21 -0.87
CA GLN A 106 48.70 -40.98 -2.09
C GLN A 106 48.79 -42.46 -1.73
N VAL A 107 47.73 -43.21 -2.01
CA VAL A 107 47.80 -44.68 -2.05
C VAL A 107 47.94 -45.07 -3.52
N PRO A 108 49.06 -45.70 -3.95
CA PRO A 108 49.20 -46.15 -5.33
C PRO A 108 48.22 -47.28 -5.62
N TYR A 109 47.65 -47.28 -6.82
CA TYR A 109 46.95 -48.44 -7.36
C TYR A 109 47.92 -49.59 -7.52
N GLU A 110 47.63 -50.73 -6.90
CA GLU A 110 48.08 -52.03 -7.42
C GLU A 110 46.87 -52.81 -7.92
N ARG A 111 47.04 -53.35 -9.13
CA ARG A 111 46.08 -54.20 -9.83
C ARG A 111 46.23 -55.65 -9.34
N GLU A 112 45.11 -56.35 -9.49
CA GLU A 112 44.86 -57.81 -9.49
C GLU A 112 44.28 -58.39 -8.19
#